data_AF-A0A7W0JD30-F1
#
_entry.id   AF-A0A7W0JD30-F1
#
_cell.length_a   1.000
_cell.length_b   1.000
_cell.length_c   1.000
_cell.angle_alpha   90.00
_cell.angle_beta   90.00
_cell.angle_gamma   90.00
#
_symmetry.space_group_name_H-M   'P 1'
#
loop_
_entity.id
_entity.type
_entity.pdbx_description
1 polymer ?
#
loop_
_entity_poly.entity_id
_entity_poly.type
_entity_poly.pdbx_seq_one_letter_code
_entity_poly.pdbx_strand_id
1 'polypeptide(L)'
;MKAQFLFSLYFLIASISLLSLTQDLHSAPFKNISVRIDPELAFSLEAIQALPEGKALLSRILTEGPLTIAVGKNDVVRDFSACWDSDSRTILIGLFSRPTRGEVIGSLIFELQNALVSSQFDKLNEKVTRGKLSKVEYIRAMEYLEYVNSINASKLAKIGIQKGLLPKSACLPTYKNFEEHFYYQKVSGHSDIIGWNYDLLVQ
;
A
#
# COMPACT_ATOMS: atom_id res chain seq x y z
N MET A 1 42.74 39.96 50.52
CA MET A 1 41.98 41.16 50.07
C MET A 1 41.62 40.95 48.60
N LYS A 2 40.32 40.78 48.28
CA LYS A 2 39.64 40.96 46.97
C LYS A 2 40.15 40.06 45.82
N ALA A 3 39.38 39.24 45.10
CA ALA A 3 37.96 39.22 44.72
C ALA A 3 37.65 37.75 44.31
N GLN A 4 36.56 37.05 44.66
CA GLN A 4 35.14 37.33 44.40
C GLN A 4 34.89 38.01 43.05
N PHE A 5 35.04 37.27 41.94
CA PHE A 5 34.27 37.46 40.70
C PHE A 5 34.55 36.32 39.70
N LEU A 6 34.22 35.07 40.05
CA LEU A 6 34.18 33.95 39.09
C LEU A 6 32.99 33.02 39.37
N PHE A 7 31.84 33.60 39.73
CA PHE A 7 30.56 32.99 39.43
C PHE A 7 30.12 33.50 38.06
N SER A 8 29.56 32.61 37.23
CA SER A 8 28.63 32.89 36.11
C SER A 8 29.08 32.86 34.64
N LEU A 9 30.35 32.59 34.27
CA LEU A 9 30.69 32.48 32.82
C LEU A 9 30.82 31.06 32.26
N TYR A 10 30.87 30.03 33.12
CA TYR A 10 30.96 28.62 32.66
C TYR A 10 29.61 27.90 32.50
N PHE A 11 28.49 28.51 32.91
CA PHE A 11 27.14 27.93 32.73
C PHE A 11 26.37 28.48 31.52
N LEU A 12 26.93 29.45 30.79
CA LEU A 12 26.30 30.02 29.58
C LEU A 12 26.83 29.43 28.26
N ILE A 13 27.93 28.68 28.28
CA ILE A 13 28.50 28.06 27.07
C ILE A 13 28.10 26.58 26.93
N ALA A 14 27.67 25.92 28.02
CA ALA A 14 27.15 24.55 27.96
C ALA A 14 25.64 24.46 27.62
N SER A 15 24.92 25.58 27.64
CA SER A 15 23.48 25.65 27.34
C SER A 15 23.16 26.12 25.91
N ILE A 16 24.16 26.58 25.14
CA ILE A 16 23.98 26.95 23.72
C ILE A 16 24.38 25.80 22.78
N SER A 17 25.23 24.87 23.22
CA SER A 17 25.64 23.71 22.39
C SER A 17 24.68 22.51 22.46
N LEU A 18 23.64 22.56 23.30
CA LEU A 18 22.57 21.56 23.34
C LEU A 18 21.30 22.02 22.61
N LEU A 19 21.29 23.22 22.03
CA LEU A 19 20.20 23.73 21.18
C LEU A 19 20.52 23.72 19.68
N SER A 20 21.70 23.23 19.29
CA SER A 20 22.10 23.10 17.88
C SER A 20 22.11 21.64 17.38
N LEU A 21 21.67 20.68 18.20
CA LEU A 21 21.52 19.27 17.81
C LEU A 21 20.05 18.85 17.58
N THR A 22 19.15 19.82 17.39
CA THR A 22 17.73 19.56 17.08
C THR A 22 17.23 20.30 15.84
N GLN A 23 18.11 20.91 15.04
CA GLN A 23 17.70 21.66 13.85
C GLN A 23 18.12 21.09 12.48
N ASP A 24 18.80 19.93 12.43
CA ASP A 24 19.07 19.21 11.17
C ASP A 24 18.29 17.88 11.04
N LEU A 25 17.10 17.84 11.63
CA LEU A 25 15.96 17.08 11.08
C LEU A 25 15.00 18.06 10.39
N HIS A 26 15.56 19.05 9.68
CA HIS A 26 14.89 19.57 8.50
C HIS A 26 14.74 18.40 7.54
N SER A 27 13.56 17.79 7.62
CA SER A 27 12.81 17.27 6.49
C SER A 27 13.53 17.60 5.19
N ALA A 28 14.26 16.62 4.66
CA ALA A 28 14.50 16.59 3.23
C ALA A 28 13.17 17.00 2.59
N PRO A 29 13.15 17.97 1.66
CA PRO A 29 11.90 18.42 1.09
C PRO A 29 11.21 17.15 0.63
N PHE A 30 10.11 16.79 1.29
CA PHE A 30 9.20 15.81 0.73
C PHE A 30 8.83 16.50 -0.57
N LYS A 31 9.50 16.08 -1.66
CA LYS A 31 8.98 16.22 -3.00
C LYS A 31 7.51 15.93 -2.82
N ASN A 32 6.61 16.83 -3.21
CA ASN A 32 5.18 16.54 -3.15
C ASN A 32 4.97 15.32 -4.06
N ILE A 33 5.15 14.11 -3.50
CA ILE A 33 4.95 12.84 -4.18
C ILE A 33 3.44 12.78 -4.24
N SER A 34 2.92 13.29 -5.35
CA SER A 34 1.51 13.54 -5.53
C SER A 34 0.84 12.24 -5.96
N VAL A 35 -0.34 11.99 -5.40
CA VAL A 35 -1.30 11.09 -6.03
C VAL A 35 -1.93 11.83 -7.21
N ARG A 36 -1.83 11.29 -8.41
CA ARG A 36 -2.64 11.73 -9.55
C ARG A 36 -3.90 10.89 -9.57
N ILE A 37 -5.07 11.52 -9.56
CA ILE A 37 -6.34 10.79 -9.49
C ILE A 37 -7.31 11.27 -10.56
N ASP A 38 -7.98 10.32 -11.20
CA ASP A 38 -9.14 10.57 -12.03
C ASP A 38 -10.26 11.22 -11.19
N PRO A 39 -10.85 12.34 -11.63
CA PRO A 39 -11.91 13.03 -10.89
C PRO A 39 -13.08 12.12 -10.47
N GLU A 40 -13.42 11.10 -11.25
CA GLU A 40 -14.50 10.16 -10.91
C GLU A 40 -14.20 9.32 -9.67
N LEU A 41 -12.92 9.15 -9.32
CA LEU A 41 -12.44 8.35 -8.20
C LEU A 41 -12.04 9.19 -6.99
N ALA A 42 -12.02 10.52 -7.12
CA ALA A 42 -11.57 11.45 -6.06
C ALA A 42 -12.32 11.23 -4.74
N PHE A 43 -13.65 11.05 -4.80
CA PHE A 43 -14.48 10.81 -3.62
C PHE A 43 -14.02 9.56 -2.83
N SER A 44 -13.57 8.51 -3.52
CA SER A 44 -13.15 7.26 -2.89
C SER A 44 -11.85 7.46 -2.14
N LEU A 45 -10.88 8.15 -2.75
CA LEU A 45 -9.61 8.46 -2.12
C LEU A 45 -9.79 9.40 -0.92
N GLU A 46 -10.64 10.42 -1.05
CA GLU A 46 -10.98 11.33 0.05
C GLU A 46 -11.59 10.58 1.24
N ALA A 47 -12.52 9.66 0.98
CA ALA A 47 -13.14 8.84 2.02
C ALA A 47 -12.11 7.94 2.74
N ILE A 48 -11.16 7.36 2.00
CA ILE A 48 -10.04 6.58 2.58
C ILE A 48 -9.13 7.49 3.41
N GLN A 49 -8.78 8.67 2.90
CA GLN A 49 -7.95 9.65 3.59
C GLN A 49 -8.64 10.28 4.81
N ALA A 50 -9.97 10.20 4.94
CA ALA A 50 -10.64 10.61 6.18
C ALA A 50 -10.25 9.71 7.37
N LEU A 51 -9.73 8.49 7.11
CA LEU A 51 -9.23 7.58 8.13
C LEU A 51 -7.73 7.84 8.40
N PRO A 52 -7.30 7.98 9.67
CA PRO A 52 -5.88 8.05 10.01
C PRO A 52 -5.06 6.89 9.44
N GLU A 53 -5.62 5.67 9.47
CA GLU A 53 -5.00 4.46 8.93
C GLU A 53 -4.90 4.52 7.39
N GLY A 54 -5.88 5.11 6.72
CA GLY A 54 -5.85 5.32 5.27
C GLY A 54 -4.82 6.37 4.85
N LYS A 55 -4.69 7.47 5.61
CA LYS A 55 -3.60 8.45 5.43
C LYS A 55 -2.23 7.79 5.60
N ALA A 56 -2.05 7.01 6.66
CA ALA A 56 -0.80 6.32 6.94
C ALA A 56 -0.43 5.31 5.84
N LEU A 57 -1.42 4.58 5.31
CA LEU A 57 -1.24 3.68 4.17
C LEU A 57 -0.71 4.43 2.95
N LEU A 58 -1.37 5.52 2.54
CA LEU A 58 -0.93 6.33 1.40
C LEU A 58 0.46 6.93 1.60
N SER A 59 0.74 7.50 2.77
CA SER A 59 2.07 8.05 3.07
C SER A 59 3.17 6.99 2.92
N ARG A 60 2.90 5.73 3.31
CA ARG A 60 3.85 4.63 3.14
C ARG A 60 4.03 4.26 1.66
N ILE A 61 2.95 4.13 0.90
CA ILE A 61 3.03 3.83 -0.55
C ILE A 61 3.84 4.89 -1.29
N LEU A 62 3.63 6.17 -0.95
CA LEU A 62 4.31 7.29 -1.59
C LEU A 62 5.80 7.35 -1.26
N THR A 63 6.29 6.63 -0.25
CA THR A 63 7.74 6.50 -0.01
C THR A 63 8.46 5.74 -1.14
N GLU A 64 7.73 4.90 -1.88
CA GLU A 64 8.25 4.17 -3.05
C GLU A 64 8.06 4.94 -4.38
N GLY A 65 7.46 6.13 -4.35
CA GLY A 65 7.27 6.98 -5.53
C GLY A 65 5.80 7.35 -5.79
N PRO A 66 5.56 8.20 -6.81
CA PRO A 66 4.23 8.70 -7.12
C PRO A 66 3.27 7.56 -7.47
N LEU A 67 1.99 7.83 -7.25
CA LEU A 67 0.88 6.90 -7.48
C LEU A 67 -0.12 7.55 -8.43
N THR A 68 -0.56 6.81 -9.44
CA THR A 68 -1.70 7.20 -10.28
C THR A 68 -2.90 6.33 -9.95
N ILE A 69 -4.09 6.91 -9.87
CA ILE A 69 -5.36 6.19 -9.69
C ILE A 69 -6.28 6.62 -10.85
N ALA A 70 -6.63 5.68 -11.72
CA ALA A 70 -7.35 5.98 -12.96
C ALA A 70 -8.50 5.01 -13.24
N VAL A 71 -9.46 5.43 -14.06
CA VAL A 71 -10.49 4.52 -14.56
C VAL A 71 -9.88 3.60 -15.63
N GLY A 72 -9.94 2.30 -15.38
CA GLY A 72 -9.42 1.26 -16.27
C GLY A 72 -10.48 0.75 -17.25
N LYS A 73 -10.06 0.50 -18.49
CA LYS A 73 -10.92 -0.05 -19.56
C LYS A 73 -10.38 -1.35 -20.19
N ASN A 74 -9.31 -1.91 -19.63
CA ASN A 74 -8.67 -3.12 -20.18
C ASN A 74 -9.35 -4.40 -19.68
N ASP A 75 -8.95 -5.54 -20.27
CA ASP A 75 -9.53 -6.85 -19.98
C ASP A 75 -9.32 -7.28 -18.53
N VAL A 76 -8.14 -7.01 -17.96
CA VAL A 76 -7.83 -7.33 -16.55
C VAL A 76 -8.81 -6.61 -15.61
N VAL A 77 -9.00 -5.31 -15.81
CA VAL A 77 -9.91 -4.49 -14.99
C VAL A 77 -11.36 -4.88 -15.24
N ARG A 78 -11.71 -5.38 -16.43
CA ARG A 78 -13.05 -5.91 -16.70
C ARG A 78 -13.32 -7.19 -15.90
N ASP A 79 -12.34 -8.07 -15.79
CA ASP A 79 -12.50 -9.37 -15.16
C ASP A 79 -12.33 -9.31 -13.63
N PHE A 80 -11.46 -8.41 -13.14
CA PHE A 80 -11.14 -8.28 -11.70
C PHE A 80 -11.70 -7.02 -11.05
N SER A 81 -12.38 -6.14 -11.79
CA SER A 81 -12.90 -4.83 -11.36
C SER A 81 -11.87 -3.80 -10.93
N ALA A 82 -10.65 -4.21 -10.57
CA ALA A 82 -9.53 -3.34 -10.30
C ALA A 82 -8.20 -4.10 -10.49
N CYS A 83 -7.10 -3.36 -10.68
CA CYS A 83 -5.76 -3.94 -10.60
C CYS A 83 -4.70 -2.89 -10.26
N TRP A 84 -3.62 -3.36 -9.64
CA TRP A 84 -2.37 -2.64 -9.47
C TRP A 84 -1.40 -2.98 -10.61
N ASP A 85 -0.97 -1.95 -11.35
CA ASP A 85 0.12 -2.04 -12.32
C ASP A 85 1.40 -1.46 -11.70
N SER A 86 2.34 -2.36 -11.37
CA SER A 86 3.61 -2.01 -10.75
C SER A 86 4.54 -1.20 -11.66
N ASP A 87 4.49 -1.45 -12.98
CA ASP A 87 5.42 -0.85 -13.95
C ASP A 87 5.12 0.64 -14.12
N SER A 88 3.83 0.98 -14.25
CA SER A 88 3.38 2.37 -14.35
C SER A 88 3.07 3.02 -13.00
N ARG A 89 3.12 2.25 -11.90
CA ARG A 89 2.61 2.62 -10.58
C ARG A 89 1.20 3.20 -10.62
N THR A 90 0.31 2.46 -11.28
CA THR A 90 -1.08 2.86 -11.51
C THR A 90 -2.06 1.86 -10.91
N ILE A 91 -2.99 2.35 -10.10
CA ILE A 91 -4.20 1.61 -9.74
C ILE A 91 -5.26 1.92 -10.79
N LEU A 92 -5.75 0.88 -11.44
CA LEU A 92 -6.85 0.97 -12.40
C LEU A 92 -8.13 0.44 -11.77
N ILE A 93 -9.22 1.21 -11.84
CA ILE A 93 -10.54 0.84 -11.31
C ILE A 93 -11.56 0.77 -12.45
N GLY A 94 -12.30 -0.33 -12.53
CA GLY A 94 -13.34 -0.58 -13.52
C GLY A 94 -14.70 -0.07 -13.05
N LEU A 95 -15.42 0.62 -13.94
CA LEU A 95 -16.76 1.16 -13.67
C LEU A 95 -17.87 0.48 -14.51
N PHE A 96 -17.57 -0.66 -15.14
CA PHE A 96 -18.41 -1.28 -16.17
C PHE A 96 -19.79 -1.74 -15.68
N SER A 97 -19.88 -2.20 -14.43
CA SER A 97 -21.11 -2.78 -13.86
C SER A 97 -21.88 -1.79 -12.98
N ARG A 98 -21.59 -0.48 -13.10
CA ARG A 98 -22.13 0.57 -12.22
C ARG A 98 -21.95 0.21 -10.72
N PRO A 99 -20.71 -0.04 -10.28
CA PRO A 99 -20.45 -0.40 -8.89
C PRO A 99 -20.99 0.69 -7.96
N THR A 100 -21.48 0.28 -6.80
CA THR A 100 -21.80 1.21 -5.71
C THR A 100 -20.53 1.94 -5.29
N ARG A 101 -20.71 3.13 -4.69
CA ARG A 101 -19.60 3.90 -4.12
C ARG A 101 -18.74 3.08 -3.16
N GLY A 102 -19.36 2.21 -2.37
CA GLY A 102 -18.63 1.35 -1.44
C GLY A 102 -17.78 0.31 -2.15
N GLU A 103 -18.29 -0.33 -3.20
CA GLU A 103 -17.50 -1.31 -3.96
C GLU A 103 -16.26 -0.67 -4.58
N VAL A 104 -16.39 0.53 -5.15
CA VAL A 104 -15.24 1.31 -5.66
C VAL A 104 -14.22 1.60 -4.55
N ILE A 105 -14.69 2.04 -3.37
CA ILE A 105 -13.82 2.27 -2.20
C ILE A 105 -13.13 0.97 -1.77
N GLY A 106 -13.86 -0.14 -1.70
CA GLY A 106 -13.33 -1.45 -1.33
C GLY A 106 -12.22 -1.89 -2.28
N SER A 107 -12.48 -1.86 -3.59
CA SER A 107 -11.48 -2.16 -4.62
C SER A 107 -10.25 -1.27 -4.51
N LEU A 108 -10.43 0.04 -4.31
CA LEU A 108 -9.32 0.96 -4.14
C LEU A 108 -8.50 0.66 -2.86
N ILE A 109 -9.15 0.35 -1.75
CA ILE A 109 -8.45 -0.06 -0.51
C ILE A 109 -7.61 -1.32 -0.75
N PHE A 110 -8.15 -2.30 -1.48
CA PHE A 110 -7.44 -3.53 -1.81
C PHE A 110 -6.20 -3.26 -2.68
N GLU A 111 -6.33 -2.52 -3.77
CA GLU A 111 -5.19 -2.21 -4.64
C GLU A 111 -4.14 -1.31 -3.97
N LEU A 112 -4.52 -0.47 -3.01
CA LEU A 112 -3.55 0.25 -2.19
C LEU A 112 -2.70 -0.70 -1.33
N GLN A 113 -3.25 -1.82 -0.86
CA GLN A 113 -2.45 -2.84 -0.15
C GLN A 113 -1.49 -3.53 -1.12
N ASN A 114 -1.93 -3.83 -2.35
CA ASN A 114 -1.05 -4.38 -3.39
C ASN A 114 0.11 -3.43 -3.70
N ALA A 115 -0.20 -2.14 -3.89
CA ALA A 115 0.81 -1.11 -4.08
C ALA A 115 1.81 -1.04 -2.92
N LEU A 116 1.35 -1.15 -1.67
CA LEU A 116 2.19 -1.13 -0.46
C LEU A 116 3.20 -2.28 -0.41
N VAL A 117 2.87 -3.44 -0.99
CA VAL A 117 3.72 -4.63 -0.93
C VAL A 117 4.45 -4.91 -2.25
N SER A 118 4.43 -3.99 -3.22
CA SER A 118 5.11 -4.13 -4.52
C SER A 118 6.56 -4.60 -4.37
N SER A 119 7.32 -3.97 -3.47
CA SER A 119 8.71 -4.34 -3.21
C SER A 119 8.90 -5.75 -2.65
N GLN A 120 7.86 -6.38 -2.11
CA GLN A 120 7.89 -7.79 -1.69
C GLN A 120 7.64 -8.73 -2.88
N PHE A 121 6.74 -8.38 -3.79
CA PHE A 121 6.58 -9.10 -5.06
C PHE A 121 7.88 -9.08 -5.87
N ASP A 122 8.53 -7.93 -5.98
CA ASP A 122 9.82 -7.79 -6.67
C ASP A 122 10.91 -8.68 -6.06
N LYS A 123 10.96 -8.78 -4.73
CA LYS A 123 11.89 -9.67 -4.02
C LYS A 123 11.59 -11.15 -4.28
N LEU A 124 10.33 -11.54 -4.47
CA LEU A 124 9.99 -12.90 -4.86
C LEU A 124 10.43 -13.17 -6.30
N ASN A 125 10.20 -12.22 -7.21
CA ASN A 125 10.66 -12.31 -8.61
C ASN A 125 12.19 -12.42 -8.68
N GLU A 126 12.92 -11.62 -7.91
CA GLU A 126 14.40 -11.67 -7.81
C GLU A 126 14.91 -13.03 -7.28
N LYS A 127 14.17 -13.68 -6.39
CA LYS A 127 14.53 -15.03 -5.92
C LYS A 127 14.32 -16.07 -7.02
N VAL A 128 13.26 -15.95 -7.81
CA VAL A 128 12.99 -16.83 -8.96
C VAL A 128 14.07 -16.69 -10.02
N THR A 129 14.41 -15.47 -10.45
CA THR A 129 15.44 -15.23 -11.47
C THR A 129 16.84 -15.71 -11.04
N ARG A 130 17.08 -15.86 -9.74
CA ARG A 130 18.30 -16.42 -9.16
C ARG A 130 18.24 -17.93 -8.90
N GLY A 131 17.16 -18.61 -9.28
CA GLY A 131 16.94 -20.04 -9.05
C GLY A 131 16.81 -20.43 -7.57
N LYS A 132 16.46 -19.47 -6.69
CA LYS A 132 16.37 -19.68 -5.24
C LYS A 132 14.99 -20.11 -4.77
N LEU A 133 14.04 -20.26 -5.68
CA LEU A 133 12.64 -20.49 -5.36
C LEU A 133 12.00 -21.33 -6.46
N SER A 134 11.39 -22.46 -6.10
CA SER A 134 10.68 -23.30 -7.06
C SER A 134 9.34 -22.67 -7.45
N LYS A 135 8.75 -23.14 -8.56
CA LYS A 135 7.42 -22.68 -9.02
C LYS A 135 6.34 -22.81 -7.94
N VAL A 136 6.30 -23.93 -7.22
CA VAL A 136 5.30 -24.17 -6.17
C VAL A 136 5.48 -23.22 -4.99
N GLU A 137 6.73 -23.01 -4.57
CA GLU A 137 7.04 -22.05 -3.50
C GLU A 137 6.69 -20.62 -3.91
N TYR A 138 6.89 -20.26 -5.18
CA TYR A 138 6.62 -18.92 -5.71
C TYR A 138 5.14 -18.63 -5.69
N ILE A 139 4.35 -19.52 -6.29
CA ILE A 139 2.90 -19.40 -6.34
C ILE A 139 2.35 -19.28 -4.91
N ARG A 140 2.78 -20.14 -3.99
CA ARG A 140 2.32 -20.10 -2.59
C ARG A 140 2.74 -18.82 -1.87
N ALA A 141 3.94 -18.29 -2.12
CA ALA A 141 4.41 -17.05 -1.50
C ALA A 141 3.65 -15.82 -2.03
N MET A 142 3.41 -15.74 -3.34
CA MET A 142 2.62 -14.68 -3.96
C MET A 142 1.18 -14.68 -3.41
N GLU A 143 0.53 -15.84 -3.39
CA GLU A 143 -0.81 -15.99 -2.85
C GLU A 143 -0.90 -15.65 -1.36
N TYR A 144 0.17 -15.91 -0.60
CA TYR A 144 0.22 -15.53 0.81
C TYR A 144 0.25 -14.01 0.99
N LEU A 145 0.98 -13.29 0.15
CA LEU A 145 0.98 -11.82 0.15
C LEU A 145 -0.42 -11.28 -0.20
N GLU A 146 -1.07 -11.81 -1.25
CA GLU A 146 -2.44 -11.46 -1.62
C GLU A 146 -3.45 -11.73 -0.49
N TYR A 147 -3.33 -12.88 0.18
CA TYR A 147 -4.13 -13.20 1.36
C TYR A 147 -3.95 -12.18 2.49
N VAL A 148 -2.70 -11.83 2.82
CA VAL A 148 -2.41 -10.82 3.85
C VAL A 148 -2.96 -9.44 3.44
N ASN A 149 -2.84 -9.06 2.17
CA ASN A 149 -3.40 -7.82 1.62
C ASN A 149 -4.92 -7.80 1.77
N SER A 150 -5.61 -8.90 1.44
CA SER A 150 -7.06 -9.02 1.60
C SER A 150 -7.52 -8.81 3.04
N ILE A 151 -6.78 -9.35 4.02
CA ILE A 151 -7.08 -9.17 5.45
C ILE A 151 -6.88 -7.71 5.86
N ASN A 152 -5.75 -7.11 5.47
CA ASN A 152 -5.42 -5.72 5.82
C ASN A 152 -6.43 -4.74 5.19
N ALA A 153 -6.80 -4.99 3.94
CA ALA A 153 -7.82 -4.24 3.22
C ALA A 153 -9.19 -4.34 3.93
N SER A 154 -9.63 -5.56 4.23
CA SER A 154 -10.90 -5.81 4.95
C SER A 154 -10.90 -5.15 6.33
N LYS A 155 -9.77 -5.19 7.06
CA LYS A 155 -9.64 -4.53 8.36
C LYS A 155 -9.80 -3.01 8.24
N LEU A 156 -9.14 -2.37 7.27
CA LEU A 156 -9.27 -0.93 7.04
C LEU A 156 -10.71 -0.54 6.67
N ALA A 157 -11.33 -1.29 5.75
CA ALA A 157 -12.72 -1.09 5.37
C ALA A 157 -13.68 -1.22 6.56
N LYS A 158 -13.49 -2.25 7.40
CA LYS A 158 -14.28 -2.46 8.63
C LYS A 158 -14.16 -1.30 9.61
N ILE A 159 -12.94 -0.78 9.83
CA ILE A 159 -12.73 0.39 10.68
C ILE A 159 -13.51 1.60 10.15
N GLY A 160 -13.43 1.85 8.84
CA GLY A 160 -14.16 2.95 8.21
C GLY A 160 -15.68 2.81 8.30
N ILE A 161 -16.20 1.60 8.12
CA ILE A 161 -17.63 1.29 8.26
C ILE A 161 -18.09 1.48 9.71
N GLN A 162 -17.32 0.98 10.69
CA GLN A 162 -17.64 1.11 12.12
C GLN A 162 -17.66 2.57 12.59
N LYS A 163 -16.79 3.42 12.01
CA LYS A 163 -16.75 4.86 12.28
C LYS A 163 -17.84 5.65 11.54
N GLY A 164 -18.64 5.01 10.68
CA GLY A 164 -19.64 5.67 9.84
C GLY A 164 -19.05 6.52 8.71
N LEU A 165 -17.76 6.35 8.39
CA LEU A 165 -17.05 7.11 7.36
C LEU A 165 -17.11 6.44 5.99
N LEU A 166 -17.23 5.11 5.95
CA LEU A 166 -17.37 4.34 4.71
C LEU A 166 -18.74 3.64 4.67
N PRO A 167 -19.35 3.50 3.46
CA PRO A 167 -20.60 2.76 3.31
C PRO A 167 -20.38 1.26 3.57
N LYS A 168 -21.43 0.56 4.02
CA LYS A 168 -21.39 -0.89 4.28
C LYS A 168 -20.96 -1.72 3.05
N SER A 169 -21.27 -1.25 1.84
CA SER A 169 -20.86 -1.93 0.60
C SER A 169 -19.36 -1.85 0.30
N ALA A 170 -18.56 -1.13 1.10
CA ALA A 170 -17.10 -1.20 1.06
C ALA A 170 -16.51 -2.45 1.74
N CYS A 171 -17.38 -3.32 2.29
CA CYS A 171 -16.95 -4.56 2.92
C CYS A 171 -16.23 -5.48 1.91
N LEU A 172 -15.02 -5.92 2.27
CA LEU A 172 -14.24 -6.89 1.52
C LEU A 172 -14.33 -8.25 2.23
N PRO A 173 -14.90 -9.29 1.59
CA PRO A 173 -14.92 -10.63 2.15
C PRO A 173 -13.49 -11.17 2.24
N THR A 174 -13.25 -11.99 3.27
CA THR A 174 -11.95 -12.63 3.50
C THR A 174 -12.18 -14.10 3.79
N TYR A 175 -11.22 -14.94 3.39
CA TYR A 175 -11.18 -16.34 3.78
C TYR A 175 -10.81 -16.49 5.26
N LYS A 176 -11.19 -17.63 5.86
CA LYS A 176 -10.94 -17.93 7.27
C LYS A 176 -9.46 -18.09 7.57
N ASN A 177 -8.71 -18.68 6.64
CA ASN A 177 -7.28 -18.89 6.74
C ASN A 177 -6.63 -18.93 5.35
N PHE A 178 -5.30 -18.96 5.32
CA PHE A 178 -4.54 -18.99 4.09
C PHE A 178 -4.80 -20.25 3.26
N GLU A 179 -4.98 -21.43 3.86
CA GLU A 179 -5.22 -22.65 3.09
C GLU A 179 -6.54 -22.62 2.33
N GLU A 180 -7.58 -22.03 2.93
CA GLU A 180 -8.86 -21.80 2.26
C GLU A 180 -8.71 -20.82 1.10
N HIS A 181 -8.04 -19.68 1.32
CA HIS A 181 -7.70 -18.73 0.24
C HIS A 181 -6.97 -19.45 -0.89
N PHE A 182 -5.88 -20.13 -0.57
CA PHE A 182 -5.02 -20.80 -1.54
C PHE A 182 -5.75 -21.90 -2.31
N TYR A 183 -6.65 -22.65 -1.66
CA TYR A 183 -7.51 -23.61 -2.33
C TYR A 183 -8.40 -22.94 -3.38
N TYR A 184 -9.11 -21.87 -3.01
CA TYR A 184 -10.01 -21.19 -3.93
C TYR A 184 -9.26 -20.50 -5.08
N GLN A 185 -8.07 -19.94 -4.83
CA GLN A 185 -7.27 -19.32 -5.89
C GLN A 185 -6.69 -20.32 -6.89
N LYS A 186 -6.46 -21.57 -6.46
CA LYS A 186 -6.16 -22.66 -7.40
C LYS A 186 -7.38 -23.04 -8.24
N VAL A 187 -8.55 -23.17 -7.62
CA VAL A 187 -9.78 -23.57 -8.32
C VAL A 187 -10.24 -22.50 -9.31
N SER A 188 -10.06 -21.21 -8.98
CA SER A 188 -10.42 -20.09 -9.86
C SER A 188 -9.43 -19.88 -11.02
N GLY A 189 -8.27 -20.54 -11.02
CA GLY A 189 -7.20 -20.34 -12.00
C GLY A 189 -6.30 -19.13 -11.71
N HIS A 190 -6.50 -18.39 -10.62
CA HIS A 190 -5.64 -17.26 -10.26
C HIS A 190 -4.19 -17.71 -10.00
N SER A 191 -4.02 -18.83 -9.30
CA SER A 191 -2.69 -19.40 -9.06
C SER A 191 -1.98 -19.86 -10.35
N ASP A 192 -2.72 -20.17 -11.42
CA ASP A 192 -2.15 -20.53 -12.72
C ASP A 192 -1.57 -19.30 -13.43
N ILE A 193 -2.21 -18.14 -13.30
CA ILE A 193 -1.70 -16.85 -13.81
C ILE A 193 -0.36 -16.53 -13.14
N ILE A 194 -0.26 -16.68 -11.82
CA ILE A 194 1.01 -16.52 -11.09
C ILE A 194 2.04 -17.56 -11.57
N GLY A 195 1.60 -18.79 -11.85
CA GLY A 195 2.44 -19.83 -12.42
C GLY A 195 3.02 -19.46 -13.79
N TRP A 196 2.26 -18.79 -14.65
CA TRP A 196 2.77 -18.28 -15.93
C TRP A 196 3.78 -17.17 -15.75
N ASN A 197 3.59 -16.28 -14.77
CA ASN A 197 4.59 -15.25 -14.44
C ASN A 197 5.93 -15.88 -14.01
N TYR A 198 5.90 -16.97 -13.24
CA TYR A 198 7.11 -17.73 -12.94
C TYR A 198 7.79 -18.24 -14.22
N ASP A 199 7.03 -18.82 -15.14
CA ASP A 199 7.56 -19.38 -16.38
C ASP A 199 8.20 -18.30 -17.27
N LEU A 200 7.71 -17.06 -17.21
CA LEU A 200 8.30 -15.91 -17.90
C LEU A 200 9.60 -15.43 -17.24
N LEU A 201 9.70 -15.48 -15.91
CA LEU A 201 10.87 -15.02 -15.15
C LEU A 201 12.08 -15.95 -15.27
N VAL A 202 11.89 -17.21 -15.65
CA VAL A 202 12.96 -18.21 -15.77
C VAL A 202 13.42 -18.45 -17.21
N GLN A 203 12.84 -17.74 -18.18
CA GLN A 203 13.29 -17.70 -19.58
C GLN A 203 14.50 -16.78 -19.73
#